data_AF-A0AAN7HTZ2-F1
#
_entry.id   AF-A0AAN7HTZ2-F1
#
_cell.length_a   1.000
_cell.length_b   1.000
_cell.length_c   1.000
_cell.angle_alpha   90.00
_cell.angle_beta   90.00
_cell.angle_gamma   90.00
#
_symmetry.space_group_name_H-M   'P 1'
#
loop_
_entity.id
_entity.type
_entity.pdbx_description
1 polymer ?
#
loop_
_entity_poly.entity_id
_entity_poly.type
_entity_poly.pdbx_seq_one_letter_code
_entity_poly.pdbx_strand_id
1 'polypeptide(L)'
;MRFTQSIAPTLLLLATGVAQAASSWGFDDGSVQIAAKKGGDSIKEKFGRESPLTKPLSLGSTDTLKVLLTAKEDGKGKRPHQAFLVLQEQGSGLEAPFPFTVKETGKAVVQISQKDLPVQLRVATEPMKASVILASFGSAQGLNAPIFEIKIEHDAAAPPPTYEKPLRYGKKPEIHHIFRPDPKSPPKLVSLVFGLAVVATLPALLIGWVALGGNLNHLSKALGTAPLSHATFFGSILAMEFVFFLYYTSWNLFQVLPVMGAVAVVTVLSGTRALGEVQSRRLAGER
;
A
#
# COMPACT_ATOMS: atom_id res chain seq x y z
N MET A 1 -66.31 24.26 70.30
CA MET A 1 -65.79 22.95 69.87
C MET A 1 -64.43 23.16 69.22
N ARG A 2 -63.40 22.49 69.77
CA ARG A 2 -62.15 22.02 69.14
C ARG A 2 -61.19 23.07 68.55
N PHE A 3 -60.16 23.49 69.29
CA PHE A 3 -58.88 22.82 69.65
C PHE A 3 -57.80 23.12 68.57
N THR A 4 -56.91 24.11 68.80
CA THR A 4 -55.47 23.99 69.21
C THR A 4 -54.54 23.65 68.04
N GLN A 5 -53.26 24.05 67.90
CA GLN A 5 -52.19 24.74 68.63
C GLN A 5 -51.03 24.75 67.59
N SER A 6 -50.21 25.78 67.32
CA SER A 6 -49.24 26.50 68.15
C SER A 6 -47.79 26.26 67.63
N ILE A 7 -46.94 27.25 67.93
CA ILE A 7 -45.46 27.25 68.13
C ILE A 7 -44.50 27.37 66.92
N ALA A 8 -43.72 28.46 66.95
CA ALA A 8 -42.38 28.67 66.36
C ALA A 8 -41.29 27.85 67.12
N PRO A 9 -39.98 28.20 67.24
CA PRO A 9 -39.00 28.89 66.38
C PRO A 9 -37.62 28.13 66.27
N THR A 10 -36.65 28.72 65.55
CA THR A 10 -35.17 28.72 65.77
C THR A 10 -34.37 27.42 66.06
N LEU A 11 -33.26 27.19 65.33
CA LEU A 11 -31.89 27.38 65.87
C LEU A 11 -30.76 27.18 64.82
N LEU A 12 -29.75 28.05 64.93
CA LEU A 12 -28.40 27.96 64.36
C LEU A 12 -27.71 26.62 64.65
N LEU A 13 -26.93 26.12 63.67
CA LEU A 13 -25.83 25.19 63.92
C LEU A 13 -24.63 25.54 63.03
N LEU A 14 -23.75 26.37 63.58
CA LEU A 14 -22.34 26.49 63.20
C LEU A 14 -21.63 25.24 63.74
N ALA A 15 -21.19 24.35 62.84
CA ALA A 15 -20.23 23.31 63.17
C ALA A 15 -18.88 23.67 62.55
N THR A 16 -17.94 24.00 63.43
CA THR A 16 -16.51 24.14 63.16
C THR A 16 -15.97 22.82 62.61
N GLY A 17 -15.87 22.72 61.28
CA GLY A 17 -15.11 21.66 60.63
C GLY A 17 -13.63 21.91 60.88
N VAL A 18 -13.02 21.15 61.78
CA VAL A 18 -11.57 20.96 61.78
C VAL A 18 -11.25 20.36 60.42
N ALA A 19 -10.69 21.15 59.51
CA ALA A 19 -10.14 20.64 58.28
C ALA A 19 -9.03 19.65 58.68
N GLN A 20 -9.35 18.37 58.71
CA GLN A 20 -8.32 17.35 58.57
C GLN A 20 -7.72 17.62 57.20
N ALA A 21 -6.55 18.26 57.18
CA ALA A 21 -5.71 18.24 56.01
C ALA A 21 -5.50 16.76 55.70
N ALA A 22 -6.15 16.27 54.64
CA ALA A 22 -5.94 14.90 54.19
C ALA A 22 -4.44 14.78 53.94
N SER A 23 -3.76 13.91 54.71
CA SER A 23 -2.34 13.69 54.52
C SER A 23 -2.11 13.33 53.06
N SER A 24 -1.06 13.87 52.44
CA SER A 24 -0.78 13.59 51.03
C SER A 24 0.62 13.05 50.87
N TRP A 25 0.77 12.11 49.94
CA TRP A 25 2.07 11.63 49.53
C TRP A 25 2.73 12.65 48.61
N GLY A 26 4.01 12.87 48.84
CA GLY A 26 4.80 13.87 48.13
C GLY A 26 6.28 13.55 48.17
N PHE A 27 7.05 14.38 47.47
CA PHE A 27 8.48 14.49 47.59
C PHE A 27 8.84 15.96 47.28
N ASP A 28 9.84 16.51 47.97
CA ASP A 28 10.24 17.91 47.76
C ASP A 28 11.22 18.00 46.59
N ASP A 29 12.29 17.20 46.65
CA ASP A 29 13.32 17.13 45.62
C ASP A 29 13.60 15.67 45.21
N GLY A 30 13.72 15.46 43.91
CA GLY A 30 14.24 14.26 43.31
C GLY A 30 15.43 14.57 42.40
N SER A 31 16.20 13.54 42.05
CA SER A 31 17.27 13.65 41.07
C SER A 31 17.22 12.51 40.09
N VAL A 32 17.31 12.83 38.80
CA VAL A 32 17.57 11.86 37.72
C VAL A 32 19.06 11.90 37.41
N GLN A 33 19.67 10.72 37.29
CA GLN A 33 21.03 10.56 36.81
C GLN A 33 21.04 9.59 35.64
N ILE A 34 21.65 9.97 34.52
CA ILE A 34 21.97 9.07 33.42
C ILE A 34 23.47 8.79 33.48
N ALA A 35 23.84 7.52 33.66
CA ALA A 35 25.22 7.09 33.75
C ALA A 35 25.57 6.17 32.57
N ALA A 36 26.57 6.57 31.78
CA ALA A 36 27.13 5.73 30.72
C ALA A 36 28.07 4.67 31.32
N LYS A 37 27.96 3.42 30.86
CA LYS A 37 28.74 2.27 31.38
C LYS A 37 30.26 2.36 31.14
N LYS A 38 30.74 3.27 30.27
CA LYS A 38 32.16 3.43 29.90
C LYS A 38 32.67 4.87 30.10
N GLY A 39 32.58 5.41 31.32
CA GLY A 39 33.31 6.63 31.71
C GLY A 39 32.92 7.91 30.94
N GLY A 40 31.76 7.93 30.30
CA GLY A 40 31.19 9.13 29.68
C GLY A 40 30.49 10.04 30.70
N ASP A 41 30.29 11.30 30.31
CA ASP A 41 29.64 12.32 31.14
C ASP A 41 28.32 11.83 31.74
N SER A 42 28.19 11.91 33.07
CA SER A 42 26.94 11.61 33.74
C SER A 42 26.06 12.85 33.82
N ILE A 43 24.89 12.81 33.17
CA ILE A 43 23.90 13.87 33.28
C ILE A 43 23.17 13.71 34.60
N LYS A 44 23.19 14.74 35.45
CA LYS A 44 22.47 14.76 36.73
C LYS A 44 21.58 15.99 36.80
N GLU A 45 20.28 15.77 36.77
CA GLU A 45 19.28 16.84 36.84
C GLU A 45 18.41 16.66 38.07
N LYS A 46 18.03 17.78 38.68
CA LYS A 46 17.10 17.81 39.81
C LYS A 46 15.71 18.16 39.31
N PHE A 47 14.71 17.54 39.90
CA PHE A 47 13.31 17.79 39.61
C PHE A 47 12.53 17.90 40.91
N GLY A 48 11.49 18.72 40.91
CA GLY A 48 10.54 18.83 42.01
C GLY A 48 9.14 18.44 41.56
N ARG A 49 8.21 18.34 42.51
CA ARG A 49 6.80 18.05 42.23
C ARG A 49 6.14 19.10 41.32
N GLU A 50 6.47 20.37 41.52
CA GLU A 50 5.93 21.50 40.75
C GLU A 50 6.91 22.04 39.70
N SER A 51 8.11 21.46 39.62
CA SER A 51 9.17 21.82 38.68
C SER A 51 9.64 20.59 37.89
N PRO A 52 8.78 20.07 36.98
CA PRO A 52 9.17 18.99 36.09
C PRO A 52 10.27 19.45 35.12
N LEU A 53 11.07 18.50 34.65
CA LEU A 53 12.10 18.77 33.64
C LEU A 53 11.44 19.06 32.30
N THR A 54 11.82 20.18 31.68
CA THR A 54 11.26 20.62 30.39
C THR A 54 12.00 20.05 29.19
N LYS A 55 13.23 19.55 29.38
CA LYS A 55 14.01 18.93 28.31
C LYS A 55 13.90 17.41 28.39
N PRO A 56 13.63 16.72 27.27
CA PRO A 56 13.63 15.27 27.24
C PRO A 56 15.05 14.75 27.46
N LEU A 57 15.18 13.74 28.31
CA LEU A 57 16.45 13.09 28.60
C LEU A 57 16.69 11.93 27.61
N SER A 58 17.85 11.89 26.97
CA SER A 58 18.20 10.80 26.05
C SER A 58 18.80 9.61 26.80
N LEU A 59 18.25 8.41 26.60
CA LEU A 59 18.78 7.15 27.14
C LEU A 59 19.41 6.33 26.02
N GLY A 60 20.75 6.25 26.01
CA GLY A 60 21.51 5.43 25.06
C GLY A 60 21.49 3.93 25.40
N SER A 61 22.01 3.12 24.48
CA SER A 61 21.96 1.64 24.57
C SER A 61 22.73 1.04 25.74
N THR A 62 23.79 1.72 26.19
CA THR A 62 24.63 1.30 27.32
C THR A 62 24.35 2.08 28.60
N ASP A 63 23.41 3.01 28.57
CA ASP A 63 23.18 3.94 29.66
C ASP A 63 22.24 3.34 30.70
N THR A 64 22.40 3.79 31.94
CA THR A 64 21.53 3.43 33.04
C THR A 64 20.90 4.69 33.62
N LEU A 65 19.58 4.77 33.56
CA LEU A 65 18.77 5.78 34.22
C LEU A 65 18.61 5.42 35.70
N LYS A 66 18.99 6.33 36.58
CA LYS A 66 18.85 6.19 38.02
C LYS A 66 18.04 7.36 38.55
N VAL A 67 16.90 7.06 39.16
CA VAL A 67 16.04 8.07 39.78
C VAL A 67 16.08 7.90 41.28
N LEU A 68 16.35 9.00 41.99
CA LEU A 68 16.37 9.06 43.45
C LEU A 68 15.39 10.11 43.92
N LEU A 69 14.60 9.79 44.95
CA LEU A 69 13.72 10.73 45.63
C LEU A 69 13.54 10.32 47.09
N THR A 70 13.01 11.23 47.91
CA THR A 70 12.61 10.89 49.28
C THR A 70 11.10 11.02 49.38
N ALA A 71 10.41 9.89 49.49
CA ALA A 71 8.97 9.84 49.67
C ALA A 71 8.60 10.36 51.07
N LYS A 72 7.62 11.24 51.11
CA LYS A 72 7.12 11.89 52.31
C LYS A 72 5.61 11.74 52.41
N GLU A 73 5.14 11.49 53.61
CA GLU A 73 3.74 11.63 53.98
C GLU A 73 3.65 12.84 54.92
N ASP A 74 2.93 13.88 54.51
CA ASP A 74 2.76 15.11 55.30
C ASP A 74 4.10 15.73 55.77
N GLY A 75 5.05 15.83 54.84
CA GLY A 75 6.39 16.41 55.06
C GLY A 75 7.40 15.49 55.78
N LYS A 76 6.96 14.37 56.34
CA LYS A 76 7.84 13.41 57.04
C LYS A 76 8.23 12.25 56.13
N GLY A 77 9.53 11.95 56.08
CA GLY A 77 10.05 10.81 55.30
C GLY A 77 9.47 9.50 55.81
N LYS A 78 8.75 8.78 54.94
CA LYS A 78 8.09 7.51 55.29
C LYS A 78 8.11 6.58 54.10
N ARG A 79 8.13 5.28 54.37
CA ARG A 79 8.04 4.24 53.34
C ARG A 79 6.58 4.08 52.87
N PRO A 80 6.24 4.42 51.61
CA PRO A 80 4.92 4.13 51.03
C PRO A 80 4.77 2.63 50.75
N HIS A 81 3.52 2.18 50.62
CA HIS A 81 3.22 0.81 50.19
C HIS A 81 3.46 0.62 48.69
N GLN A 82 3.13 1.63 47.89
CA GLN A 82 3.28 1.67 46.45
C GLN A 82 4.25 2.80 46.07
N ALA A 83 5.34 2.44 45.40
CA ALA A 83 6.29 3.40 44.82
C ALA A 83 6.78 2.88 43.48
N PHE A 84 6.32 3.50 42.39
CA PHE A 84 6.68 3.12 41.02
C PHE A 84 7.09 4.34 40.21
N LEU A 85 8.07 4.13 39.32
CA LEU A 85 8.30 4.98 38.17
C LEU A 85 7.61 4.33 36.99
N VAL A 86 6.60 4.98 36.42
CA VAL A 86 5.87 4.47 35.26
C VAL A 86 6.36 5.22 34.03
N LEU A 87 6.80 4.47 33.02
CA LEU A 87 7.13 4.99 31.71
C LEU A 87 5.97 4.76 30.76
N GLN A 88 5.45 5.84 30.15
CA GLN A 88 4.30 5.81 29.25
C GLN A 88 4.65 6.37 27.87
N GLU A 89 4.33 5.63 26.81
CA GLU A 89 4.40 6.11 25.43
C GLU A 89 3.12 6.87 25.05
N GLN A 90 3.24 8.12 24.58
CA GLN A 90 2.09 9.00 24.36
C GLN A 90 1.17 8.55 23.22
N GLY A 91 1.73 8.03 22.12
CA GLY A 91 0.95 7.63 20.95
C GLY A 91 0.18 6.33 21.12
N SER A 92 0.79 5.33 21.78
CA SER A 92 0.19 4.00 21.96
C SER A 92 -0.57 3.83 23.27
N GLY A 93 -0.26 4.66 24.28
CA GLY A 93 -0.76 4.53 25.65
C GLY A 93 -0.14 3.35 26.41
N LEU A 94 0.89 2.70 25.87
CA LEU A 94 1.58 1.59 26.54
C LEU A 94 2.38 2.11 27.74
N GLU A 95 2.28 1.39 28.85
CA GLU A 95 2.94 1.73 30.12
C GLU A 95 3.77 0.56 30.66
N ALA A 96 4.91 0.87 31.28
CA ALA A 96 5.70 -0.10 32.04
C ALA A 96 6.03 0.46 33.43
N PRO A 97 5.63 -0.23 34.52
CA PRO A 97 5.96 0.16 35.88
C PRO A 97 7.31 -0.40 36.33
N PHE A 98 8.13 0.46 36.97
CA PHE A 98 9.40 0.10 37.56
C PHE A 98 9.38 0.40 39.07
N PRO A 99 9.45 -0.62 39.95
CA PRO A 99 9.36 -0.43 41.39
C PRO A 99 10.58 0.30 41.95
N PHE A 100 10.35 1.25 42.86
CA PHE A 100 11.43 1.82 43.66
C PHE A 100 11.85 0.89 44.78
N THR A 101 13.16 0.80 45.03
CA THR A 101 13.69 0.26 46.28
C THR A 101 13.66 1.35 47.33
N VAL A 102 12.73 1.26 48.28
CA VAL A 102 12.50 2.28 49.32
C VAL A 102 13.03 1.85 50.68
N LYS A 103 13.81 2.68 51.36
CA LYS A 103 14.24 2.46 52.75
C LYS A 103 13.17 2.94 53.74
N GLU A 104 13.25 2.53 55.00
CA GLU A 104 12.34 3.01 56.07
C GLU A 104 12.31 4.54 56.18
N THR A 105 13.45 5.20 55.94
CA THR A 105 13.60 6.66 55.89
C THR A 105 12.85 7.37 54.76
N GLY A 106 12.13 6.65 53.88
CA GLY A 106 11.47 7.19 52.69
C GLY A 106 12.37 7.39 51.48
N LYS A 107 13.69 7.22 51.61
CA LYS A 107 14.63 7.28 50.47
C LYS A 107 14.36 6.15 49.49
N ALA A 108 14.04 6.51 48.25
CA ALA A 108 13.64 5.63 47.16
C ALA A 108 14.64 5.71 46.01
N VAL A 109 15.04 4.56 45.46
CA VAL A 109 15.94 4.48 44.30
C VAL A 109 15.40 3.46 43.30
N VAL A 110 15.38 3.83 42.02
CA VAL A 110 15.12 2.92 40.89
C VAL A 110 16.24 3.06 39.86
N GLN A 111 16.64 1.94 39.28
CA GLN A 111 17.64 1.88 38.21
C GLN A 111 17.04 1.12 37.03
N ILE A 112 17.08 1.73 35.85
CA ILE A 112 16.51 1.19 34.62
C ILE A 112 17.56 1.33 33.53
N SER A 113 17.84 0.25 32.83
CA SER A 113 18.65 0.26 31.62
C SER A 113 17.80 -0.16 30.42
N GLN A 114 18.25 0.11 29.20
CA GLN A 114 17.47 -0.16 27.98
C GLN A 114 17.11 -1.65 27.82
N LYS A 115 17.89 -2.58 28.42
CA LYS A 115 17.60 -4.02 28.43
C LYS A 115 16.44 -4.41 29.36
N ASP A 116 16.12 -3.57 30.35
CA ASP A 116 15.05 -3.82 31.32
C ASP A 116 13.70 -3.30 30.80
N LEU A 117 13.71 -2.53 29.70
CA LEU A 117 12.51 -2.04 29.03
C LEU A 117 11.83 -3.16 28.25
N PRO A 118 10.48 -3.28 28.30
CA PRO A 118 9.73 -4.10 27.37
C PRO A 118 10.05 -3.72 25.93
N VAL A 119 10.01 -4.70 25.03
CA VAL A 119 10.38 -4.52 23.61
C VAL A 119 9.57 -3.38 22.96
N GLN A 120 8.31 -3.21 23.36
CA GLN A 120 7.42 -2.16 22.85
C GLN A 120 7.95 -0.75 23.17
N LEU A 121 8.29 -0.48 24.43
CA LEU A 121 8.83 0.82 24.85
C LEU A 121 10.28 1.01 24.39
N ARG A 122 11.00 -0.09 24.16
CA ARG A 122 12.35 -0.03 23.61
C ARG A 122 12.34 0.42 22.16
N VAL A 123 11.31 0.10 21.36
CA VAL A 123 11.17 0.47 19.93
C VAL A 123 10.54 1.87 19.76
N ALA A 124 10.05 2.48 20.84
CA ALA A 124 9.41 3.79 20.81
C ALA A 124 10.38 4.84 20.23
N THR A 125 9.92 5.56 19.21
CA THR A 125 10.67 6.66 18.57
C THR A 125 10.31 8.02 19.16
N GLU A 126 9.13 8.12 19.77
CA GLU A 126 8.63 9.33 20.43
C GLU A 126 9.09 9.39 21.91
N PRO A 127 9.26 10.59 22.48
CA PRO A 127 9.54 10.74 23.91
C PRO A 127 8.44 10.15 24.80
N MET A 128 8.84 9.34 25.78
CA MET A 128 7.96 8.72 26.76
C MET A 128 7.88 9.57 28.03
N LYS A 129 6.68 9.66 28.63
CA LYS A 129 6.47 10.35 29.91
C LYS A 129 6.90 9.45 31.06
N ALA A 130 7.71 9.98 31.97
CA ALA A 130 8.09 9.33 33.21
C ALA A 130 7.31 9.93 34.38
N SER A 131 6.42 9.13 34.97
CA SER A 131 5.55 9.54 36.08
C SER A 131 5.91 8.80 37.36
N VAL A 132 5.99 9.53 38.46
CA VAL A 132 6.21 8.97 39.79
C VAL A 132 4.86 8.74 40.46
N ILE A 133 4.62 7.49 40.87
CA ILE A 133 3.42 7.08 41.58
C ILE A 133 3.80 6.69 43.02
N LEU A 134 3.29 7.43 44.00
CA LEU A 134 3.47 7.14 45.43
C LEU A 134 2.09 7.01 46.10
N ALA A 135 1.84 5.88 46.77
CA ALA A 135 0.61 5.68 47.52
C ALA A 135 0.81 4.70 48.68
N SER A 136 -0.07 4.74 49.67
CA SER A 136 -0.11 3.77 50.75
C SER A 136 -1.55 3.48 51.15
N PHE A 137 -1.78 2.38 51.85
CA PHE A 137 -3.07 2.17 52.51
C PHE A 137 -3.32 3.26 53.56
N GLY A 138 -4.57 3.72 53.67
CA GLY A 138 -4.98 4.76 54.61
C GLY A 138 -5.80 5.87 53.95
N SER A 139 -6.02 6.95 54.70
CA SER A 139 -6.73 8.17 54.23
C SER A 139 -5.82 9.15 53.48
N ALA A 140 -4.55 8.81 53.28
CA ALA A 140 -3.59 9.68 52.62
C ALA A 140 -3.80 9.72 51.11
N GLN A 141 -3.87 10.90 50.50
CA GLN A 141 -4.01 11.07 49.06
C GLN A 141 -2.74 10.60 48.33
N GLY A 142 -2.90 9.71 47.36
CA GLY A 142 -1.81 9.24 46.50
C GLY A 142 -1.32 10.30 45.52
N LEU A 143 -0.05 10.20 45.13
CA LEU A 143 0.60 11.05 44.15
C LEU A 143 0.71 10.32 42.81
N ASN A 144 0.30 10.99 41.74
CA ASN A 144 0.67 10.66 40.36
C ASN A 144 1.17 11.95 39.71
N ALA A 145 2.48 12.07 39.53
CA ALA A 145 3.10 13.27 39.01
C ALA A 145 4.00 12.93 37.80
N PRO A 146 3.72 13.48 36.60
CA PRO A 146 4.63 13.40 35.45
C PRO A 146 5.81 14.33 35.70
N ILE A 147 7.03 13.79 35.71
CA ILE A 147 8.20 14.52 36.20
C ILE A 147 9.16 14.91 35.07
N PHE A 148 9.35 14.03 34.09
CA PHE A 148 10.25 14.27 32.97
C PHE A 148 9.88 13.39 31.78
N GLU A 149 10.46 13.68 30.63
CA GLU A 149 10.33 12.85 29.43
C GLU A 149 11.65 12.15 29.12
N ILE A 150 11.57 10.92 28.60
CA ILE A 150 12.73 10.11 28.21
C ILE A 150 12.60 9.77 26.73
N LYS A 151 13.65 10.05 25.96
CA LYS A 151 13.78 9.60 24.58
C LYS A 151 14.76 8.43 24.52
N ILE A 152 14.38 7.35 23.85
CA ILE A 152 15.29 6.22 23.61
C ILE A 152 16.17 6.53 22.41
N GLU A 153 17.48 6.50 22.60
CA GLU A 153 18.43 6.61 21.50
C GLU A 153 18.86 5.21 21.06
N HIS A 154 18.65 4.96 19.76
CA HIS A 154 19.08 3.74 19.11
C HIS A 154 20.45 3.94 18.49
N ASP A 155 21.31 2.94 18.67
CA ASP A 155 22.59 2.90 17.97
C ASP A 155 22.35 2.68 16.47
N ALA A 156 22.80 3.61 15.64
CA ALA A 156 22.68 3.53 14.19
C ALA A 156 23.49 2.37 13.59
N ALA A 157 24.50 1.86 14.32
CA ALA A 157 25.33 0.73 13.88
C ALA A 157 24.71 -0.64 14.19
N ALA A 158 23.70 -0.71 15.06
CA ALA A 158 23.05 -1.95 15.45
C ALA A 158 21.67 -2.08 14.76
N PRO A 159 21.26 -3.30 14.35
CA PRO A 159 19.93 -3.51 13.79
C PRO A 159 18.85 -3.10 14.81
N PRO A 160 17.80 -2.37 14.39
CA PRO A 160 16.77 -1.91 15.30
C PRO A 160 16.04 -3.10 15.94
N PRO A 161 15.63 -2.98 17.22
CA PRO A 161 14.83 -4.01 17.85
C PRO A 161 13.56 -4.24 17.03
N THR A 162 13.33 -5.48 16.60
CA THR A 162 12.16 -5.82 15.78
C THR A 162 11.02 -6.20 16.72
N TYR A 163 9.91 -5.47 16.62
CA TYR A 163 8.67 -5.79 17.31
C TYR A 163 7.60 -6.14 16.29
N GLU A 164 7.21 -7.41 16.24
CA GLU A 164 6.02 -7.80 15.51
C GLU A 164 4.79 -7.45 16.35
N LYS A 165 3.99 -6.50 15.84
CA LYS A 165 2.72 -6.14 16.47
C LYS A 165 1.83 -7.39 16.51
N PRO A 166 1.20 -7.71 17.66
CA PRO A 166 0.26 -8.82 17.76
C PRO A 166 -0.81 -8.73 16.69
N LEU A 167 -1.28 -9.87 16.21
CA LEU A 167 -2.35 -9.95 15.23
C LEU A 167 -3.59 -9.21 15.77
N ARG A 168 -3.90 -8.06 15.18
CA ARG A 168 -5.08 -7.28 15.54
C ARG A 168 -6.14 -7.49 14.46
N TYR A 169 -7.30 -8.01 14.86
CA TYR A 169 -8.43 -8.15 13.95
C TYR A 169 -8.88 -6.75 13.51
N GLY A 170 -8.89 -6.52 12.20
CA GLY A 170 -9.22 -5.24 11.58
C GLY A 170 -9.46 -5.39 10.09
N LYS A 171 -9.94 -4.32 9.46
CA LYS A 171 -10.15 -4.28 8.01
C LYS A 171 -8.81 -4.43 7.29
N LYS A 172 -8.70 -5.45 6.42
CA LYS A 172 -7.55 -5.62 5.53
C LYS A 172 -7.59 -4.59 4.39
N PRO A 173 -6.44 -4.21 3.83
CA PRO A 173 -6.41 -3.37 2.63
C PRO A 173 -7.16 -4.06 1.48
N GLU A 174 -7.81 -3.25 0.65
CA GLU A 174 -8.48 -3.72 -0.57
C GLU A 174 -7.46 -4.18 -1.61
N ILE A 175 -7.78 -5.24 -2.34
CA ILE A 175 -6.91 -5.81 -3.38
C ILE A 175 -7.49 -5.45 -4.74
N HIS A 176 -6.77 -4.66 -5.53
CA HIS A 176 -7.15 -4.34 -6.91
C HIS A 176 -6.46 -5.29 -7.89
N HIS A 177 -7.24 -5.88 -8.81
CA HIS A 177 -6.69 -6.68 -9.90
C HIS A 177 -5.97 -5.77 -10.93
N ILE A 178 -4.71 -6.07 -11.22
CA ILE A 178 -3.92 -5.33 -12.21
C ILE A 178 -4.04 -6.03 -13.55
N PHE A 179 -4.75 -5.41 -14.50
CA PHE A 179 -4.85 -5.90 -15.87
C PHE A 179 -3.52 -5.78 -16.62
N ARG A 180 -3.34 -6.65 -17.61
CA ARG A 180 -2.20 -6.53 -18.52
C ARG A 180 -2.34 -5.24 -19.33
N PRO A 181 -1.24 -4.51 -19.58
CA PRO A 181 -1.28 -3.34 -20.44
C PRO A 181 -1.60 -3.75 -21.87
N ASP A 182 -2.30 -2.87 -22.60
CA ASP A 182 -2.62 -3.10 -24.01
C ASP A 182 -1.35 -3.17 -24.88
N PRO A 183 -1.33 -4.02 -25.91
CA PRO A 183 -0.21 -4.10 -26.84
C PRO A 183 -0.06 -2.79 -27.63
N LYS A 184 1.18 -2.32 -27.78
CA LYS A 184 1.47 -1.10 -28.55
C LYS A 184 1.52 -1.40 -30.04
N SER A 185 0.74 -0.68 -30.84
CA SER A 185 0.77 -0.75 -32.30
C SER A 185 1.86 0.16 -32.90
N PRO A 186 2.40 -0.16 -34.08
CA PRO A 186 3.38 0.70 -34.78
C PRO A 186 2.81 2.07 -35.19
N PRO A 187 3.66 3.06 -35.48
CA PRO A 187 3.23 4.36 -36.00
C PRO A 187 2.51 4.22 -37.36
N LYS A 188 1.35 4.87 -37.51
CA LYS A 188 0.50 4.80 -38.71
C LYS A 188 1.25 5.14 -40.00
N LEU A 189 2.17 6.11 -39.95
CA LEU A 189 2.95 6.52 -41.12
C LEU A 189 3.81 5.38 -41.66
N VAL A 190 4.45 4.59 -40.78
CA VAL A 190 5.28 3.46 -41.18
C VAL A 190 4.42 2.40 -41.85
N SER A 191 3.29 2.03 -41.23
CA SER A 191 2.34 1.08 -41.83
C SER A 191 1.80 1.55 -43.19
N LEU A 192 1.53 2.85 -43.34
CA LEU A 192 1.04 3.43 -44.60
C LEU A 192 2.09 3.35 -45.71
N VAL A 193 3.34 3.73 -45.42
CA VAL A 193 4.43 3.70 -46.41
C VAL A 193 4.65 2.28 -46.94
N PHE A 194 4.71 1.28 -46.06
CA PHE A 194 4.86 -0.11 -46.48
C PHE A 194 3.60 -0.64 -47.19
N GLY A 195 2.40 -0.24 -46.78
CA GLY A 195 1.18 -0.56 -47.49
C GLY A 195 1.17 -0.02 -48.92
N LEU A 196 1.57 1.24 -49.11
CA LEU A 196 1.72 1.84 -50.45
C LEU A 196 2.83 1.18 -51.26
N ALA A 197 3.94 0.79 -50.65
CA ALA A 197 5.01 0.06 -51.33
C ALA A 197 4.52 -1.28 -51.88
N VAL A 198 3.71 -2.03 -51.12
CA VAL A 198 3.08 -3.28 -51.60
C VAL A 198 2.12 -2.98 -52.75
N VAL A 199 1.25 -1.96 -52.63
CA VAL A 199 0.33 -1.58 -53.71
C VAL A 199 1.10 -1.16 -54.98
N ALA A 200 2.24 -0.49 -54.84
CA ALA A 200 3.09 -0.06 -55.95
C ALA A 200 3.74 -1.23 -56.73
N THR A 201 3.80 -2.43 -56.15
CA THR A 201 4.31 -3.61 -56.88
C THR A 201 3.41 -4.01 -58.05
N LEU A 202 2.10 -3.77 -57.96
CA LEU A 202 1.14 -4.10 -59.01
C LEU A 202 1.34 -3.27 -60.29
N PRO A 203 1.39 -1.93 -60.27
CA PRO A 203 1.69 -1.16 -61.47
C PRO A 203 3.11 -1.45 -61.98
N ALA A 204 4.09 -1.68 -61.10
CA ALA A 204 5.43 -2.08 -61.52
C ALA A 204 5.42 -3.39 -62.33
N LEU A 205 4.63 -4.39 -61.90
CA LEU A 205 4.43 -5.64 -62.63
C LEU A 205 3.77 -5.40 -63.99
N LEU A 206 2.69 -4.61 -64.04
CA LEU A 206 1.98 -4.32 -65.29
C LEU A 206 2.86 -3.57 -66.29
N ILE A 207 3.63 -2.58 -65.84
CA ILE A 207 4.62 -1.88 -66.67
C ILE A 207 5.68 -2.87 -67.17
N GLY A 208 6.16 -3.76 -66.31
CA GLY A 208 7.12 -4.81 -66.67
C GLY A 208 6.59 -5.73 -67.78
N TRP A 209 5.33 -6.17 -67.69
CA TRP A 209 4.71 -6.99 -68.74
C TRP A 209 4.61 -6.25 -70.07
N VAL A 210 4.20 -4.99 -70.08
CA VAL A 210 4.13 -4.18 -71.30
C VAL A 210 5.53 -3.95 -71.89
N ALA A 211 6.52 -3.65 -71.05
CA ALA A 211 7.90 -3.45 -71.48
C ALA A 211 8.52 -4.72 -72.10
N LEU A 212 8.10 -5.91 -71.65
CA LEU A 212 8.52 -7.21 -72.20
C LEU A 212 7.70 -7.65 -73.42
N GLY A 213 6.76 -6.83 -73.91
CA GLY A 213 5.96 -7.13 -75.11
C GLY A 213 4.69 -7.96 -74.86
N GLY A 214 4.22 -8.05 -73.61
CA GLY A 214 2.92 -8.63 -73.28
C GLY A 214 1.78 -7.92 -74.01
N ASN A 215 0.92 -8.69 -74.70
CA ASN A 215 -0.13 -8.15 -75.56
C ASN A 215 -1.41 -8.98 -75.48
N LEU A 216 -2.49 -8.45 -76.06
CA LEU A 216 -3.83 -9.06 -76.09
C LEU A 216 -4.27 -9.40 -77.53
N ASN A 217 -3.34 -9.61 -78.45
CA ASN A 217 -3.62 -9.72 -79.89
C ASN A 217 -4.55 -10.90 -80.25
N HIS A 218 -4.55 -11.96 -79.44
CA HIS A 218 -5.39 -13.15 -79.67
C HIS A 218 -6.76 -13.09 -78.99
N LEU A 219 -7.05 -12.01 -78.25
CA LEU A 219 -8.28 -11.87 -77.47
C LEU A 219 -9.52 -11.77 -78.38
N SER A 220 -9.46 -10.93 -79.42
CA SER A 220 -10.56 -10.79 -80.40
C SER A 220 -10.86 -12.11 -81.09
N LYS A 221 -9.81 -12.85 -81.45
CA LYS A 221 -9.95 -14.19 -82.01
C LYS A 221 -10.57 -15.14 -81.00
N ALA A 222 -10.13 -15.12 -79.73
CA ALA A 222 -10.62 -16.00 -78.64
C ALA A 222 -12.13 -15.82 -78.43
N LEU A 223 -12.57 -14.57 -78.34
CA LEU A 223 -13.97 -14.26 -78.19
C LEU A 223 -14.77 -14.50 -79.47
N GLY A 224 -14.14 -14.47 -80.65
CA GLY A 224 -14.82 -14.78 -81.92
C GLY A 224 -15.14 -16.26 -82.11
N THR A 225 -14.24 -17.16 -81.72
CA THR A 225 -14.40 -18.61 -81.95
C THR A 225 -15.18 -19.32 -80.85
N ALA A 226 -14.98 -18.95 -79.58
CA ALA A 226 -15.65 -19.55 -78.43
C ALA A 226 -16.01 -18.49 -77.37
N PRO A 227 -16.89 -17.53 -77.69
CA PRO A 227 -17.22 -16.40 -76.82
C PRO A 227 -17.71 -16.85 -75.45
N LEU A 228 -18.65 -17.80 -75.43
CA LEU A 228 -19.28 -18.24 -74.19
C LEU A 228 -18.29 -18.97 -73.29
N SER A 229 -17.42 -19.81 -73.84
CA SER A 229 -16.45 -20.58 -73.05
C SER A 229 -15.39 -19.67 -72.42
N HIS A 230 -14.82 -18.74 -73.19
CA HIS A 230 -13.83 -17.80 -72.66
C HIS A 230 -14.43 -16.82 -71.66
N ALA A 231 -15.61 -16.27 -71.95
CA ALA A 231 -16.29 -15.33 -71.04
C ALA A 231 -16.71 -16.00 -69.72
N THR A 232 -17.28 -17.21 -69.78
CA THR A 232 -17.70 -17.94 -68.56
C THR A 232 -16.52 -18.47 -67.77
N PHE A 233 -15.42 -18.86 -68.42
CA PHE A 233 -14.20 -19.30 -67.74
C PHE A 233 -13.50 -18.13 -67.03
N PHE A 234 -13.30 -17.00 -67.70
CA PHE A 234 -12.72 -15.83 -67.06
C PHE A 234 -13.65 -15.26 -65.97
N GLY A 235 -14.95 -15.21 -66.25
CA GLY A 235 -15.96 -14.80 -65.29
C GLY A 235 -16.01 -15.69 -64.04
N SER A 236 -15.80 -17.01 -64.19
CA SER A 236 -15.78 -17.92 -63.04
C SER A 236 -14.53 -17.77 -62.19
N ILE A 237 -13.38 -17.42 -62.78
CA ILE A 237 -12.18 -17.04 -62.03
C ILE A 237 -12.43 -15.76 -61.21
N LEU A 238 -12.99 -14.71 -61.83
CA LEU A 238 -13.35 -13.48 -61.12
C LEU A 238 -14.41 -13.73 -60.03
N ALA A 239 -15.38 -14.59 -60.29
CA ALA A 239 -16.39 -14.98 -59.30
C ALA A 239 -15.76 -15.71 -58.11
N MET A 240 -14.77 -16.59 -58.35
CA MET A 240 -14.05 -17.28 -57.28
C MET A 240 -13.29 -16.29 -56.40
N GLU A 241 -12.56 -15.35 -56.99
CA GLU A 241 -11.87 -14.29 -56.24
C GLU A 241 -12.84 -13.42 -55.43
N PHE A 242 -14.00 -13.11 -56.01
CA PHE A 242 -15.05 -12.38 -55.30
C PHE A 242 -15.62 -13.16 -54.12
N VAL A 243 -15.80 -14.48 -54.26
CA VAL A 243 -16.21 -15.36 -53.15
C VAL A 243 -15.16 -15.36 -52.04
N PHE A 244 -13.87 -15.38 -52.36
CA PHE A 244 -12.81 -15.24 -51.35
C PHE A 244 -12.79 -13.86 -50.69
N PHE A 245 -13.06 -12.80 -51.44
CA PHE A 245 -13.23 -11.46 -50.88
C PHE A 245 -14.41 -11.39 -49.91
N LEU A 246 -15.55 -12.00 -50.26
CA LEU A 246 -16.70 -12.09 -49.37
C LEU A 246 -16.39 -12.91 -48.12
N TYR A 247 -15.63 -14.01 -48.25
CA TYR A 247 -15.17 -14.79 -47.10
C TYR A 247 -14.29 -13.98 -46.15
N TYR A 248 -13.35 -13.20 -46.70
CA TYR A 248 -12.47 -12.35 -45.90
C TYR A 248 -13.24 -11.23 -45.16
N THR A 249 -14.31 -10.71 -45.76
CA THR A 249 -15.02 -9.53 -45.24
C THR A 249 -16.26 -9.84 -44.42
N SER A 250 -17.05 -10.87 -44.77
CA SER A 250 -18.41 -11.02 -44.24
C SER A 250 -18.97 -12.44 -44.17
N TRP A 251 -18.66 -13.32 -45.11
CA TRP A 251 -19.25 -14.65 -45.19
C TRP A 251 -18.57 -15.65 -44.26
N ASN A 252 -19.33 -16.62 -43.76
CA ASN A 252 -18.79 -17.75 -43.01
C ASN A 252 -18.48 -18.94 -43.93
N LEU A 253 -17.75 -19.92 -43.39
CA LEU A 253 -17.28 -21.08 -44.16
C LEU A 253 -18.42 -21.88 -44.81
N PHE A 254 -19.55 -22.04 -44.12
CA PHE A 254 -20.70 -22.81 -44.63
C PHE A 254 -21.46 -22.11 -45.76
N GLN A 255 -21.37 -20.78 -45.85
CA GLN A 255 -21.89 -20.01 -46.98
C GLN A 255 -20.95 -20.09 -48.19
N VAL A 256 -19.65 -20.02 -47.94
CA VAL A 256 -18.61 -19.99 -48.98
C VAL A 256 -18.47 -21.34 -49.68
N LEU A 257 -18.39 -22.44 -48.93
CA LEU A 257 -18.17 -23.78 -49.48
C LEU A 257 -19.14 -24.20 -50.61
N PRO A 258 -20.48 -24.10 -50.47
CA PRO A 258 -21.39 -24.48 -51.54
C PRO A 258 -21.28 -23.56 -52.77
N VAL A 259 -21.07 -22.26 -52.55
CA VAL A 259 -20.90 -21.29 -53.65
C VAL A 259 -19.59 -21.53 -54.40
N MET A 260 -18.48 -21.75 -53.69
CA MET A 260 -17.21 -22.17 -54.31
C MET A 260 -17.38 -23.48 -55.08
N GLY A 261 -18.10 -24.45 -54.52
CA GLY A 261 -18.39 -25.71 -55.21
C GLY A 261 -19.09 -25.49 -56.56
N ALA A 262 -20.13 -24.64 -56.57
CA ALA A 262 -20.84 -24.29 -57.79
C ALA A 262 -19.94 -23.54 -58.80
N VAL A 263 -19.19 -22.53 -58.37
CA VAL A 263 -18.27 -21.77 -59.23
C VAL A 263 -17.15 -22.68 -59.77
N ALA A 264 -16.64 -23.62 -58.97
CA ALA A 264 -15.62 -24.58 -59.38
C ALA A 264 -16.13 -25.50 -60.50
N VAL A 265 -17.36 -26.02 -60.39
CA VAL A 265 -17.98 -26.82 -61.45
C VAL A 265 -18.08 -26.02 -62.75
N VAL A 266 -18.57 -24.77 -62.67
CA VAL A 266 -18.64 -23.87 -63.84
C VAL A 266 -17.25 -23.66 -64.45
N THR A 267 -16.24 -23.40 -63.61
CA THR A 267 -14.84 -23.18 -64.03
C THR A 267 -14.26 -24.38 -64.76
N VAL A 268 -14.50 -25.60 -64.29
CA VAL A 268 -14.01 -26.82 -64.94
C VAL A 268 -14.69 -27.05 -66.29
N LEU A 269 -16.02 -26.88 -66.35
CA LEU A 269 -16.78 -27.11 -67.58
C LEU A 269 -16.48 -26.05 -68.66
N SER A 270 -16.36 -24.78 -68.29
CA SER A 270 -16.01 -23.72 -69.24
C SER A 270 -14.53 -23.76 -69.62
N GLY A 271 -13.66 -24.02 -68.65
CA GLY A 271 -12.20 -24.07 -68.84
C GLY A 271 -11.75 -25.19 -69.75
N THR A 272 -12.32 -26.39 -69.64
CA THR A 272 -12.00 -27.50 -70.57
C THR A 272 -12.26 -27.13 -72.03
N ARG A 273 -13.33 -26.38 -72.30
CA ARG A 273 -13.65 -25.89 -73.66
C ARG A 273 -12.77 -24.72 -74.08
N ALA A 274 -12.56 -23.73 -73.21
CA ALA A 274 -11.72 -22.57 -73.48
C ALA A 274 -10.26 -22.98 -73.75
N LEU A 275 -9.70 -23.87 -72.94
CA LEU A 275 -8.33 -24.37 -73.10
C LEU A 275 -8.20 -25.33 -74.30
N GLY A 276 -9.24 -26.13 -74.59
CA GLY A 276 -9.28 -26.95 -75.80
C GLY A 276 -9.25 -26.12 -77.09
N GLU A 277 -9.91 -24.96 -77.06
CA GLU A 277 -9.88 -23.98 -78.14
C GLU A 277 -8.49 -23.32 -78.28
N VAL A 278 -7.83 -22.97 -77.18
CA VAL A 278 -6.43 -22.50 -77.21
C VAL A 278 -5.51 -23.58 -77.80
N GLN A 279 -5.73 -24.84 -77.45
CA GLN A 279 -4.98 -25.97 -78.01
C GLN A 279 -5.19 -26.11 -79.52
N SER A 280 -6.43 -25.96 -80.02
CA SER A 280 -6.71 -26.10 -81.45
C SER A 280 -6.04 -25.01 -82.28
N ARG A 281 -6.00 -23.76 -81.80
CA ARG A 281 -5.22 -22.67 -82.42
C ARG A 281 -3.75 -23.00 -82.54
N ARG A 282 -3.18 -23.51 -81.45
CA ARG A 282 -1.76 -23.91 -81.41
C ARG A 282 -1.47 -24.99 -82.44
N LEU A 283 -2.38 -25.95 -82.63
CA LEU A 283 -2.27 -27.00 -83.64
C LEU A 283 -2.46 -26.46 -85.07
N ALA A 284 -3.26 -25.42 -85.25
CA ALA A 284 -3.44 -24.70 -86.52
C ALA A 284 -2.28 -23.74 -86.87
N GLY A 285 -1.24 -23.64 -86.01
CA GLY A 285 -0.09 -22.76 -86.22
C GLY A 285 -0.31 -21.31 -85.79
N GLU A 286 -1.42 -21.03 -85.12
CA GLU A 286 -1.77 -19.71 -84.62
C GLU A 286 -1.29 -19.58 -83.16
N ARG A 287 -0.07 -19.06 -82.99
CA ARG A 287 0.54 -18.78 -81.68
C ARG A 287 0.48 -17.30 -81.36
#